data_AF-A0A4Q2XJ70-F1
#
_entry.id   AF-A0A4Q2XJ70-F1
#
_cell.length_a   1.000
_cell.length_b   1.000
_cell.length_c   1.000
_cell.angle_alpha   90.00
_cell.angle_beta   90.00
_cell.angle_gamma   90.00
#
_symmetry.space_group_name_H-M   'P 1'
#
loop_
_entity.id
_entity.type
_entity.pdbx_description
1 polymer ?
#
loop_
_entity_poly.entity_id
_entity_poly.type
_entity_poly.pdbx_seq_one_letter_code
_entity_poly.pdbx_strand_id
1 'polypeptide(L)' 'THVQRYLTPLLEKIEKKEIDPSFVITHRISLDEAPDAYEKFRDKKDGCIKVVIKPGQAAVQETAAV' A
#
# COMPACT_ATOMS: atom_id res chain seq x y z
N THR A 1 -10.17 -16.09 13.38
CA THR A 1 -9.58 -15.27 12.29
C THR A 1 -8.43 -16.03 11.66
N HIS A 2 -8.34 -16.06 10.33
CA HIS A 2 -7.37 -16.91 9.59
C HIS A 2 -5.96 -16.31 9.48
N VAL A 3 -5.77 -15.05 9.90
CA VAL A 3 -4.50 -14.32 9.76
C VAL A 3 -3.35 -15.07 10.41
N GLN A 4 -3.44 -15.41 11.72
CA GLN A 4 -2.36 -16.11 12.43
C GLN A 4 -2.02 -17.48 11.81
N ARG A 5 -3.02 -18.19 11.27
CA ARG A 5 -2.83 -19.48 10.60
C ARG A 5 -2.00 -19.35 9.32
N TYR A 6 -2.19 -18.27 8.56
CA TYR A 6 -1.55 -18.08 7.25
C TYR A 6 -0.37 -17.10 7.27
N LEU A 7 -0.13 -16.39 8.37
CA LEU A 7 0.94 -15.38 8.45
C LEU A 7 2.31 -15.99 8.16
N THR A 8 2.71 -17.01 8.92
CA THR A 8 4.02 -17.69 8.75
C THR A 8 4.22 -18.25 7.35
N PRO A 9 3.32 -19.10 6.79
CA PRO A 9 3.56 -19.67 5.46
C PRO A 9 3.53 -18.63 4.33
N LEU A 10 2.75 -17.54 4.45
CA LEU A 10 2.75 -16.48 3.43
C LEU A 10 4.00 -15.60 3.52
N LEU A 11 4.48 -15.31 4.73
CA LEU A 11 5.71 -14.54 4.92
C LEU A 11 6.93 -15.27 4.35
N GLU A 12 7.06 -16.57 4.62
CA GLU A 12 8.15 -17.39 4.07
C GLU A 12 8.22 -17.35 2.54
N LYS A 13 7.06 -17.31 1.87
CA LYS A 13 6.99 -17.20 0.40
C LYS A 13 7.48 -15.86 -0.12
N ILE A 14 7.24 -14.78 0.63
CA ILE A 14 7.74 -13.45 0.31
C ILE A 14 9.26 -13.41 0.48
N GLU A 15 9.78 -13.94 1.59
CA GLU A 15 11.22 -13.99 1.87
C GLU A 15 12.00 -14.82 0.83
N LYS A 16 11.42 -15.94 0.38
CA LYS A 16 11.95 -16.78 -0.70
C LYS A 16 11.80 -16.16 -2.09
N LYS A 17 11.19 -14.97 -2.21
CA LYS A 17 10.87 -14.28 -3.47
C LYS A 17 9.96 -15.08 -4.40
N GLU A 18 9.19 -16.04 -3.88
CA GLU A 18 8.16 -16.75 -4.64
C GLU A 18 6.97 -15.83 -4.95
N ILE A 19 6.75 -14.81 -4.10
CA ILE A 19 5.67 -13.82 -4.23
C ILE A 19 6.25 -12.43 -3.91
N ASP A 20 6.07 -11.47 -4.81
CA ASP A 20 6.24 -10.06 -4.50
C ASP A 20 4.85 -9.41 -4.39
N PRO A 21 4.37 -9.02 -3.20
CA PRO A 21 3.07 -8.39 -3.05
C PRO A 21 3.07 -6.90 -3.43
N SER A 22 4.22 -6.32 -3.79
CA SER A 22 4.34 -4.88 -4.04
C SER A 22 3.50 -4.38 -5.21
N PHE A 23 3.16 -5.25 -6.17
CA PHE A 23 2.35 -4.89 -7.34
C PHE A 23 0.94 -4.41 -6.99
N VAL A 24 0.38 -4.82 -5.84
CA VAL A 24 -0.95 -4.36 -5.43
C VAL A 24 -0.94 -2.94 -4.88
N ILE A 25 0.25 -2.44 -4.48
CA ILE A 25 0.41 -1.13 -3.84
C ILE A 25 0.43 -0.03 -4.92
N THR A 26 -0.73 0.59 -5.12
CA THR A 26 -0.90 1.68 -6.09
C THR A 26 -0.45 3.04 -5.56
N HIS A 27 -0.57 3.29 -4.25
CA HIS A 27 -0.31 4.60 -3.65
C HIS A 27 0.48 4.46 -2.35
N ARG A 28 1.50 5.31 -2.16
CA ARG A 28 2.25 5.47 -0.92
C ARG A 28 2.17 6.93 -0.53
N ILE A 29 1.73 7.21 0.69
CA ILE A 29 1.42 8.58 1.15
C ILE A 29 1.96 8.83 2.55
N SER A 30 2.11 10.10 2.93
CA SER A 30 2.33 10.51 4.31
C SER A 30 1.04 10.37 5.14
N LEU A 31 1.14 10.58 6.45
CA LEU A 31 -0.04 10.56 7.32
C LEU A 31 -1.00 11.74 7.03
N ASP A 32 -0.45 12.90 6.67
CA ASP A 32 -1.24 14.12 6.42
C ASP A 32 -2.14 14.01 5.18
N GLU A 33 -1.75 13.17 4.22
CA GLU A 33 -2.50 12.88 3.00
C GLU A 33 -3.62 11.84 3.18
N ALA A 34 -3.74 11.25 4.37
CA ALA A 34 -4.71 10.18 4.65
C ALA A 34 -6.17 10.57 4.31
N PRO A 35 -6.68 11.77 4.67
CA PRO A 35 -8.07 12.15 4.35
C PRO A 35 -8.39 12.07 2.85
N ASP A 36 -7.52 12.63 2.01
CA ASP A 36 -7.69 12.63 0.55
C ASP A 36 -7.61 11.21 -0.02
N ALA A 37 -6.72 10.38 0.52
CA ALA A 37 -6.58 9.00 0.09
C ALA A 37 -7.80 8.14 0.47
N TYR A 38 -8.45 8.40 1.60
CA TYR A 38 -9.71 7.76 1.95
C TYR A 38 -10.82 8.12 0.96
N GLU A 39 -10.92 9.38 0.54
CA GLU A 39 -11.86 9.81 -0.50
C GLU A 39 -11.59 9.10 -1.83
N LYS A 40 -10.34 9.13 -2.30
CA LYS A 40 -9.94 8.47 -3.57
C LYS A 40 -10.23 6.98 -3.55
N PHE A 41 -9.92 6.29 -2.46
CA PHE A 41 -10.17 4.86 -2.30
C PHE A 41 -11.68 4.55 -2.30
N ARG A 42 -12.48 5.32 -1.56
CA ARG A 42 -13.95 5.18 -1.52
C ARG A 42 -14.56 5.37 -2.91
N ASP A 43 -14.13 6.41 -3.61
CA ASP A 43 -14.66 6.78 -4.92
C ASP A 43 -14.04 5.98 -6.08
N LYS A 44 -13.09 5.09 -5.79
CA LYS A 44 -12.33 4.27 -6.77
C LYS A 44 -11.69 5.11 -7.88
N LYS A 45 -11.20 6.30 -7.53
CA LYS A 45 -10.49 7.20 -8.45
C LYS A 45 -9.05 6.72 -8.66
N ASP A 46 -8.46 7.11 -9.78
CA ASP A 46 -7.03 6.94 -10.08
C ASP A 46 -6.51 5.50 -10.02
N GLY A 47 -7.37 4.51 -10.27
CA GLY A 47 -7.00 3.09 -10.15
C GLY A 47 -6.54 2.71 -8.74
N CYS A 48 -7.05 3.36 -7.69
CA CYS A 48 -6.66 3.12 -6.30
C CYS A 48 -7.06 1.70 -5.83
N ILE A 49 -6.09 0.81 -5.70
CA ILE A 49 -6.27 -0.59 -5.26
C ILE A 49 -5.82 -0.77 -3.81
N LYS A 50 -4.62 -0.29 -3.48
CA LYS A 50 -4.06 -0.35 -2.13
C LYS A 50 -3.25 0.91 -1.86
N VAL A 51 -3.59 1.55 -0.74
CA VAL A 51 -2.85 2.68 -0.16
C VAL A 51 -2.02 2.17 1.02
N VAL A 52 -0.76 2.59 1.09
CA VAL A 52 0.12 2.36 2.24
C VAL A 52 0.53 3.72 2.81
N ILE A 53 0.21 3.95 4.09
CA ILE A 53 0.56 5.17 4.80
C ILE A 53 1.93 4.99 5.47
N LYS A 54 2.85 5.93 5.25
CA LYS A 54 4.17 5.99 5.89
C LYS A 54 4.22 7.19 6.85
N PRO A 55 3.90 7.00 8.13
CA PRO A 55 3.66 8.11 9.06
C PRO A 55 4.91 8.90 9.46
N GLY A 56 6.11 8.38 9.19
CA GLY A 56 7.38 9.06 9.47
C GLY A 56 7.98 9.82 8.27
N GLN A 57 7.27 9.87 7.14
CA GLN A 57 7.71 10.62 5.96
C GLN A 57 6.91 11.92 5.88
N ALA A 58 7.59 13.05 5.68
CA ALA A 58 6.94 14.29 5.28
C ALA A 58 6.22 14.06 3.94
N ALA A 59 5.19 14.87 3.63
CA ALA A 59 4.51 14.81 2.35
C ALA A 59 5.53 14.96 1.20
N VAL A 60 5.85 13.87 0.52
CA VAL A 60 6.67 13.89 -0.69
C VAL A 60 5.69 13.86 -1.85
N GLN A 61 5.48 15.01 -2.46
CA GLN A 61 4.81 15.11 -3.75
C GLN A 61 5.73 14.49 -4.80
N GLU A 62 5.66 13.17 -4.97
CA GLU A 62 6.41 12.49 -6.03
C GLU A 62 5.71 12.78 -7.36
N THR A 63 6.33 13.68 -8.11
CA THR A 63 5.94 14.10 -9.46
C THR A 63 5.97 12.86 -10.36
N ALA A 64 4.83 12.54 -10.98
CA ALA A 64 4.79 11.60 -12.09
C ALA A 64 5.60 12.21 -13.25
N ALA A 65 6.86 11.78 -13.38
CA ALA A 65 7.63 11.94 -14.61
C ALA A 65 7.43 10.68 -15.46
N VAL A 66 6.57 10.80 -16.46
CA VAL A 66 6.70 10.14 -17.76
C VAL A 66 6.53 11.23 -18.81
#